data_AF-A0A847P0I7-F1
#
_entry.id   AF-A0A847P0I7-F1
#
_cell.length_a   1.000
_cell.length_b   1.000
_cell.length_c   1.000
_cell.angle_alpha   90.00
_cell.angle_beta   90.00
_cell.angle_gamma   90.00
#
_symmetry.space_group_name_H-M   'P 1'
#
loop_
_entity.id
_entity.type
_entity.pdbx_description
1 polymer ?
#
loop_
_entity_poly.entity_id
_entity_poly.type
_entity_poly.pdbx_seq_one_letter_code
_entity_poly.pdbx_strand_id
1 'polypeptide(L)'
;MNNYIKGIYNYCDRWCEKCAFTSRCCSFAFEKKMTEATNEKNMDKDTLWKLVKNFYAEIKPTEGEIELVDLMHLEDLPEFNFNTDFPENGGRNEEEENFLFKAAQSYAFETYKWIESYADEVSQLELDDTQKGNLIDAIEVVQRYAFFISAKLLRALDTESIDETPVDSDENGSAKVALISISRSITAWSVIRSIFKFDQDCSVKFLGQLISLRRQIEQIFPRAMEFIRPGFDTE
;
A
#
# COMPACT_ATOMS: atom_id res chain seq x y z
N MET A 1 8.98 25.26 13.58
CA MET A 1 9.42 23.88 13.36
C MET A 1 8.17 23.03 13.21
N ASN A 2 8.01 22.32 12.10
CA ASN A 2 6.87 21.44 11.89
C ASN A 2 6.98 20.21 12.79
N ASN A 3 5.90 19.83 13.48
CA ASN A 3 5.87 18.67 14.40
C ASN A 3 5.54 17.37 13.63
N TYR A 4 6.35 17.05 12.63
CA TYR A 4 6.14 15.86 11.79
C TYR A 4 6.55 14.58 12.53
N ILE A 5 5.76 13.52 12.35
CA ILE A 5 6.10 12.18 12.84
C ILE A 5 7.06 11.54 11.83
N LYS A 6 8.30 11.29 12.26
CA LYS A 6 9.33 10.71 11.41
C LYS A 6 8.95 9.28 10.98
N GLY A 7 9.09 8.97 9.68
CA GLY A 7 8.87 7.62 9.14
C GLY A 7 7.41 7.16 9.08
N ILE A 8 6.42 7.99 9.45
CA ILE A 8 4.99 7.63 9.41
C ILE A 8 4.54 7.17 8.00
N TYR A 9 5.15 7.70 6.95
CA TYR A 9 4.82 7.38 5.56
C TYR A 9 5.34 6.00 5.12
N ASN A 10 6.33 5.41 5.80
CA ASN A 10 6.93 4.13 5.41
C ASN A 10 5.94 2.96 5.58
N TYR A 11 5.16 3.01 6.66
CA TYR A 11 4.24 1.92 7.06
C TYR A 11 2.77 2.39 7.14
N CYS A 12 2.41 3.36 6.30
CA CYS A 12 1.04 3.79 6.09
C CYS A 12 0.34 2.96 4.99
N ASP A 13 -0.98 3.12 4.88
CA ASP A 13 -1.81 2.54 3.83
C ASP A 13 -2.13 3.51 2.68
N ARG A 14 -1.51 4.70 2.70
CA ARG A 14 -1.72 5.82 1.75
C ARG A 14 -3.20 6.24 1.59
N TRP A 15 -4.04 5.99 2.59
CA TRP A 15 -5.42 6.47 2.61
C TRP A 15 -5.51 7.85 3.27
N CYS A 16 -4.91 8.85 2.62
CA CYS A 16 -4.73 10.19 3.18
C CYS A 16 -6.07 10.87 3.54
N GLU A 17 -7.13 10.63 2.78
CA GLU A 17 -8.46 11.20 3.01
C GLU A 17 -9.11 10.72 4.32
N LYS A 18 -8.69 9.55 4.82
CA LYS A 18 -9.16 8.97 6.09
C LYS A 18 -8.06 8.96 7.18
N CYS A 19 -6.90 9.57 6.91
CA CYS A 19 -5.74 9.53 7.82
C CYS A 19 -5.81 10.61 8.90
N ALA A 20 -5.82 10.20 10.16
CA ALA A 20 -5.85 11.10 11.32
C ALA A 20 -4.55 11.92 11.52
N PHE A 21 -3.47 11.56 10.80
CA PHE A 21 -2.14 12.15 10.99
C PHE A 21 -1.70 13.04 9.82
N THR A 22 -2.59 13.42 8.90
CA THR A 22 -2.25 14.28 7.75
C THR A 22 -1.59 15.59 8.16
N SER A 23 -1.99 16.21 9.28
CA SER A 23 -1.38 17.43 9.84
C SER A 23 0.05 17.23 10.36
N ARG A 24 0.44 16.00 10.65
CA ARG A 24 1.76 15.60 11.17
C ARG A 24 2.54 14.70 10.19
N CYS A 25 2.07 14.56 8.95
CA CYS A 25 2.72 13.76 7.92
C CYS A 25 3.45 14.65 6.91
N CYS A 26 4.77 14.56 6.86
CA CYS A 26 5.55 15.33 5.90
C CYS A 26 5.25 14.94 4.45
N SER A 27 5.06 13.65 4.13
CA SER A 27 4.72 13.25 2.75
C SER A 27 3.40 13.84 2.27
N PHE A 28 2.39 13.94 3.15
CA PHE A 28 1.12 14.59 2.81
C PHE A 28 1.28 16.10 2.62
N ALA A 29 2.03 16.77 3.51
CA ALA A 29 2.33 18.18 3.37
C ALA A 29 3.12 18.48 2.08
N PHE A 30 4.03 17.59 1.69
CA PHE A 30 4.77 17.67 0.43
C PHE A 30 3.84 17.55 -0.77
N GLU A 31 3.05 16.49 -0.82
CA GLU A 31 2.14 16.20 -1.92
C GLU A 31 1.17 17.35 -2.12
N LYS A 32 0.61 17.89 -1.03
CA LYS A 32 -0.25 19.08 -1.09
C LYS A 32 0.47 20.30 -1.70
N LYS A 33 1.67 20.61 -1.23
CA LYS A 33 2.49 21.71 -1.80
C LYS A 33 2.80 21.47 -3.29
N MET A 34 3.11 20.22 -3.67
CA MET A 34 3.38 19.84 -5.05
C MET A 34 2.14 19.98 -5.93
N THR A 35 0.97 19.52 -5.49
CA THR A 35 -0.30 19.67 -6.22
C THR A 35 -0.72 21.13 -6.36
N GLU A 36 -0.57 21.93 -5.30
CA GLU A 36 -0.82 23.38 -5.36
C GLU A 36 0.09 24.05 -6.39
N ALA A 37 1.37 23.71 -6.38
CA ALA A 37 2.35 24.28 -7.29
C ALA A 37 2.13 23.83 -8.75
N THR A 38 1.80 22.56 -9.01
CA THR A 38 1.59 22.05 -10.39
C THR A 38 0.25 22.47 -11.00
N ASN A 39 -0.75 22.78 -10.16
CA ASN A 39 -2.00 23.38 -10.62
C ASN A 39 -1.81 24.82 -11.13
N GLU A 40 -0.76 25.51 -10.70
CA GLU A 40 -0.26 26.72 -11.36
C GLU A 40 0.44 26.31 -12.67
N LYS A 41 -0.30 26.33 -13.78
CA LYS A 41 0.05 25.79 -15.11
C LYS A 41 1.39 26.25 -15.75
N ASN A 42 2.27 26.98 -15.07
CA ASN A 42 3.52 27.53 -15.59
C ASN A 42 4.71 27.39 -14.63
N MET A 43 4.74 26.39 -13.75
CA MET A 43 5.91 26.18 -12.91
C MET A 43 7.05 25.55 -13.72
N ASP A 44 8.17 26.27 -13.84
CA ASP A 44 9.36 25.77 -14.50
C ASP A 44 10.11 24.71 -13.65
N LYS A 45 10.97 23.94 -14.31
CA LYS A 45 11.76 22.85 -13.72
C LYS A 45 12.60 23.32 -12.52
N ASP A 46 13.17 24.52 -12.56
CA ASP A 46 14.04 25.02 -11.48
C ASP A 46 13.24 25.40 -10.24
N THR A 47 12.05 25.94 -10.44
CA THR A 47 11.11 26.25 -9.35
C THR A 47 10.62 24.98 -8.67
N LEU A 48 10.30 23.93 -9.44
CA LEU A 48 10.03 22.58 -8.93
C LEU A 48 11.19 22.04 -8.09
N TRP A 49 12.43 22.14 -8.58
CA TRP A 49 13.62 21.66 -7.84
C TRP A 49 13.89 22.41 -6.56
N LYS A 50 13.71 23.73 -6.55
CA LYS A 50 13.83 24.52 -5.33
C LYS A 50 12.79 24.10 -4.29
N LEU A 51 11.56 23.81 -4.71
CA LEU A 51 10.51 23.32 -3.81
C LEU A 51 10.90 21.97 -3.19
N VAL A 52 11.37 21.03 -4.01
CA VAL A 52 11.88 19.72 -3.56
C VAL A 52 13.02 19.90 -2.55
N LYS A 53 14.07 20.65 -2.91
CA LYS A 53 15.25 20.87 -2.05
C LYS A 53 14.89 21.52 -0.72
N ASN A 54 14.05 22.55 -0.74
CA ASN A 54 13.60 23.23 0.48
C ASN A 54 12.81 22.28 1.39
N PHE A 55 11.95 21.45 0.81
CA PHE A 55 11.18 20.48 1.56
C PHE A 55 12.06 19.40 2.22
N TYR A 56 13.08 18.91 1.51
CA TYR A 56 14.06 17.98 2.08
C TYR A 56 14.85 18.59 3.24
N ALA A 57 15.29 19.85 3.10
CA ALA A 57 15.97 20.57 4.17
C ALA A 57 15.10 20.76 5.43
N GLU A 58 13.78 20.85 5.26
CA GLU A 58 12.81 20.94 6.36
C GLU A 58 12.62 19.61 7.11
N ILE A 59 12.68 18.46 6.43
CA ILE A 59 12.41 17.14 7.03
C ILE A 59 13.60 16.59 7.82
N LYS A 60 14.84 16.93 7.46
CA LYS A 60 16.06 16.33 8.01
C LYS A 60 16.01 14.79 7.98
N PRO A 61 15.99 14.17 6.78
CA PRO A 61 16.00 12.71 6.64
C PRO A 61 17.17 12.09 7.40
N THR A 62 17.00 10.86 7.87
CA THR A 62 18.07 10.07 8.51
C THR A 62 19.14 9.69 7.48
N GLU A 63 20.37 9.38 7.92
CA GLU A 63 21.50 9.05 7.04
C GLU A 63 21.23 7.91 6.02
N GLY A 64 20.23 7.04 6.25
CA GLY A 64 19.78 6.01 5.29
C GLY A 64 18.61 6.41 4.35
N GLU A 65 18.01 7.59 4.52
CA GLU A 65 16.96 8.13 3.63
C GLU A 65 17.53 9.12 2.60
N ILE A 66 18.84 9.40 2.65
CA ILE A 66 19.56 10.42 1.86
C ILE A 66 20.00 9.90 0.48
N GLU A 67 20.17 8.58 0.30
CA GLU A 67 20.73 8.01 -0.93
C GLU A 67 19.90 8.30 -2.20
N LEU A 68 18.59 8.54 -2.07
CA LEU A 68 17.72 8.79 -3.24
C LEU A 68 17.86 10.20 -3.83
N VAL A 69 18.41 11.18 -3.08
CA VAL A 69 18.45 12.60 -3.51
C VAL A 69 19.83 13.04 -3.97
N ASP A 70 20.91 12.47 -3.43
CA ASP A 70 22.28 12.77 -3.88
C ASP A 70 22.61 12.19 -5.26
N LEU A 71 21.75 11.31 -5.82
CA LEU A 71 21.95 10.64 -7.11
C LEU A 71 21.24 11.29 -8.31
N MET A 72 20.47 12.37 -8.16
CA MET A 72 19.61 12.88 -9.25
C MET A 72 19.98 14.30 -9.69
N HIS A 73 21.16 14.47 -10.34
CA HIS A 73 21.28 15.49 -11.36
C HIS A 73 20.39 15.07 -12.54
N LEU A 74 19.33 15.82 -12.82
CA LEU A 74 18.36 15.45 -13.87
C LEU A 74 18.93 15.37 -15.29
N GLU A 75 20.15 15.88 -15.47
CA GLU A 75 20.92 15.80 -16.70
C GLU A 75 21.79 14.53 -16.77
N ASP A 76 22.01 13.87 -15.62
CA ASP A 76 22.81 12.64 -15.47
C ASP A 76 21.97 11.40 -15.16
N LEU A 77 20.65 11.55 -15.01
CA LEU A 77 19.74 10.40 -14.88
C LEU A 77 19.72 9.64 -16.21
N PRO A 78 20.13 8.36 -16.26
CA PRO A 78 19.96 7.56 -17.45
C PRO A 78 18.47 7.48 -17.82
N GLU A 79 18.17 7.38 -19.12
CA GLU A 79 16.82 7.04 -19.56
C GLU A 79 16.41 5.72 -18.89
N PHE A 80 15.48 5.81 -17.95
CA PHE A 80 15.01 4.65 -17.20
C PHE A 80 14.29 3.69 -18.16
N ASN A 81 14.92 2.56 -18.43
CA ASN A 81 14.38 1.52 -19.27
C ASN A 81 13.87 0.36 -18.40
N PHE A 82 12.55 0.27 -18.30
CA PHE A 82 11.83 -0.76 -17.53
C PHE A 82 12.31 -2.19 -17.82
N ASN A 83 12.87 -2.46 -19.00
CA ASN A 83 13.32 -3.79 -19.39
C ASN A 83 14.78 -4.12 -19.01
N THR A 84 15.62 -3.11 -18.73
CA THR A 84 17.07 -3.32 -18.53
C THR A 84 17.57 -2.90 -17.16
N ASP A 85 16.85 -2.02 -16.47
CA ASP A 85 17.34 -1.38 -15.25
C ASP A 85 16.84 -2.08 -13.97
N PHE A 86 16.00 -3.11 -14.10
CA PHE A 86 15.74 -4.06 -13.02
C PHE A 86 16.86 -5.11 -13.01
N PRO A 87 17.56 -5.31 -11.87
CA PRO A 87 18.58 -6.35 -11.79
C PRO A 87 17.95 -7.72 -12.05
N GLU A 88 18.40 -8.38 -13.12
CA GLU A 88 18.13 -9.79 -13.37
C GLU A 88 18.77 -10.62 -12.24
N ASN A 89 17.92 -11.13 -11.37
CA ASN A 89 18.14 -12.31 -10.52
C ASN A 89 19.41 -12.29 -9.65
N GLY A 90 19.33 -11.64 -8.49
CA GLY A 90 20.04 -12.12 -7.29
C GLY A 90 19.40 -13.42 -6.81
N GLY A 91 20.20 -14.40 -6.39
CA GLY A 91 19.75 -15.77 -6.12
C GLY A 91 18.63 -15.84 -5.08
N ARG A 92 17.41 -16.13 -5.53
CA ARG A 92 16.18 -16.17 -4.74
C ARG A 92 15.75 -17.60 -4.47
N ASN A 93 15.04 -17.82 -3.36
CA ASN A 93 14.12 -18.95 -3.25
C ASN A 93 12.87 -18.65 -4.09
N GLU A 94 13.06 -18.71 -5.41
CA GLU A 94 12.17 -18.24 -6.48
C GLU A 94 10.79 -18.93 -6.51
N GLU A 95 10.61 -20.03 -5.77
CA GLU A 95 9.40 -20.86 -5.85
C GLU A 95 8.29 -20.39 -4.89
N GLU A 96 8.62 -20.07 -3.63
CA GLU A 96 7.62 -19.73 -2.60
C GLU A 96 7.29 -18.22 -2.55
N GLU A 97 8.31 -17.35 -2.62
CA GLU A 97 8.15 -15.88 -2.68
C GLU A 97 7.31 -15.46 -3.89
N ASN A 98 7.57 -16.11 -5.02
CA ASN A 98 6.87 -15.89 -6.26
C ASN A 98 5.41 -16.38 -6.17
N PHE A 99 5.14 -17.48 -5.45
CA PHE A 99 3.79 -17.98 -5.28
C PHE A 99 2.92 -17.04 -4.43
N LEU A 100 3.43 -16.54 -3.30
CA LEU A 100 2.66 -15.66 -2.41
C LEU A 100 2.32 -14.32 -3.09
N PHE A 101 3.32 -13.72 -3.74
CA PHE A 101 3.13 -12.51 -4.52
C PHE A 101 2.16 -12.71 -5.70
N LYS A 102 2.29 -13.82 -6.44
CA LYS A 102 1.34 -14.18 -7.52
C LYS A 102 -0.08 -14.41 -6.99
N ALA A 103 -0.23 -15.04 -5.82
CA ALA A 103 -1.53 -15.25 -5.19
C ALA A 103 -2.20 -13.92 -4.82
N ALA A 104 -1.44 -12.98 -4.26
CA ALA A 104 -1.94 -11.63 -3.95
C ALA A 104 -2.30 -10.84 -5.22
N GLN A 105 -1.49 -10.93 -6.27
CA GLN A 105 -1.84 -10.35 -7.57
C GLN A 105 -3.11 -10.98 -8.16
N SER A 106 -3.24 -12.30 -8.09
CA SER A 106 -4.44 -13.00 -8.58
C SER A 106 -5.70 -12.49 -7.86
N TYR A 107 -5.66 -12.40 -6.53
CA TYR A 107 -6.72 -11.78 -5.74
C TYR A 107 -7.04 -10.35 -6.22
N ALA A 108 -6.00 -9.54 -6.48
CA ALA A 108 -6.18 -8.16 -6.95
C ALA A 108 -6.90 -8.09 -8.30
N PHE A 109 -6.42 -8.84 -9.30
CA PHE A 109 -7.01 -8.85 -10.65
C PHE A 109 -8.44 -9.39 -10.64
N GLU A 110 -8.70 -10.45 -9.88
CA GLU A 110 -10.04 -11.02 -9.79
C GLU A 110 -11.01 -10.10 -9.04
N THR A 111 -10.54 -9.40 -7.99
CA THR A 111 -11.33 -8.36 -7.29
C THR A 111 -11.70 -7.24 -8.25
N TYR A 112 -10.77 -6.73 -9.05
CA TYR A 112 -11.05 -5.68 -10.03
C TYR A 112 -12.02 -6.13 -11.12
N LYS A 113 -11.88 -7.35 -11.63
CA LYS A 113 -12.86 -7.92 -12.58
C LYS A 113 -14.26 -7.98 -11.99
N TRP A 114 -14.38 -8.34 -10.72
CA TRP A 114 -15.68 -8.32 -10.03
C TRP A 114 -16.19 -6.89 -9.83
N ILE A 115 -15.33 -5.93 -9.49
CA ILE A 115 -15.73 -4.52 -9.40
C ILE A 115 -16.24 -4.02 -10.76
N GLU A 116 -15.62 -4.39 -11.86
CA GLU A 116 -16.11 -4.00 -13.20
C GLU A 116 -17.51 -4.55 -13.50
N SER A 117 -17.88 -5.72 -12.99
CA SER A 117 -19.24 -6.28 -13.11
C SER A 117 -20.20 -5.85 -12.00
N TYR A 118 -19.71 -5.26 -10.91
CA TYR A 118 -20.48 -5.03 -9.68
C TYR A 118 -21.69 -4.11 -9.89
N ALA A 119 -21.55 -3.07 -10.73
CA ALA A 119 -22.58 -2.06 -10.90
C ALA A 119 -23.89 -2.68 -11.43
N ASP A 120 -23.76 -3.65 -12.34
CA ASP A 120 -24.89 -4.38 -12.89
C ASP A 120 -25.52 -5.29 -11.83
N GLU A 121 -24.72 -5.99 -11.03
CA GLU A 121 -25.19 -6.87 -9.96
C GLU A 121 -25.93 -6.08 -8.86
N VAL A 122 -25.41 -4.93 -8.44
CA VAL A 122 -26.01 -4.08 -7.41
C VAL A 122 -27.29 -3.40 -7.88
N SER A 123 -27.38 -3.03 -9.17
CA SER A 123 -28.58 -2.43 -9.75
C SER A 123 -29.83 -3.34 -9.63
N GLN A 124 -29.62 -4.65 -9.50
CA GLN A 124 -30.68 -5.65 -9.37
C GLN A 124 -31.08 -5.94 -7.91
N LEU A 125 -30.36 -5.36 -6.94
CA LEU A 125 -30.64 -5.55 -5.51
C LEU A 125 -31.55 -4.43 -5.00
N GLU A 126 -32.63 -4.81 -4.32
CA GLU A 126 -33.43 -3.87 -3.54
C GLU A 126 -32.77 -3.63 -2.18
N LEU A 127 -31.93 -2.58 -2.10
CA LEU A 127 -31.19 -2.20 -0.90
C LEU A 127 -31.77 -0.94 -0.25
N ASP A 128 -31.85 -0.94 1.08
CA ASP A 128 -32.10 0.28 1.85
C ASP A 128 -30.87 1.20 1.86
N ASP A 129 -31.04 2.44 2.33
CA ASP A 129 -29.96 3.44 2.34
C ASP A 129 -28.77 3.06 3.22
N THR A 130 -29.02 2.30 4.30
CA THR A 130 -27.95 1.82 5.20
C THR A 130 -27.15 0.71 4.53
N GLN A 131 -27.82 -0.24 3.89
CA GLN A 131 -27.19 -1.31 3.12
C GLN A 131 -26.38 -0.75 1.95
N LYS A 132 -26.90 0.26 1.24
CA LYS A 132 -26.17 0.95 0.17
C LYS A 132 -24.89 1.62 0.70
N GLY A 133 -25.00 2.37 1.80
CA GLY A 133 -23.83 3.01 2.42
C GLY A 133 -22.76 1.99 2.82
N ASN A 134 -23.16 0.95 3.55
CA ASN A 134 -22.26 -0.12 3.97
C ASN A 134 -21.60 -0.85 2.79
N LEU A 135 -22.35 -1.06 1.70
CA LEU A 135 -21.82 -1.69 0.49
C LEU A 135 -20.78 -0.81 -0.21
N ILE A 136 -21.07 0.48 -0.36
CA ILE A 136 -20.15 1.45 -0.97
C ILE A 136 -18.84 1.52 -0.16
N ASP A 137 -18.94 1.63 1.16
CA ASP A 137 -17.77 1.65 2.05
C ASP A 137 -16.96 0.36 1.94
N ALA A 138 -17.61 -0.79 1.90
CA ALA A 138 -16.95 -2.08 1.74
C ALA A 138 -16.25 -2.21 0.37
N ILE A 139 -16.90 -1.77 -0.71
CA ILE A 139 -16.32 -1.77 -2.05
C ILE A 139 -15.09 -0.85 -2.10
N GLU A 140 -15.16 0.34 -1.50
CA GLU A 140 -14.02 1.26 -1.42
C GLU A 140 -12.81 0.60 -0.72
N VAL A 141 -13.05 -0.15 0.37
CA VAL A 141 -11.99 -0.88 1.09
C VAL A 141 -11.36 -1.97 0.22
N VAL A 142 -12.16 -2.85 -0.41
CA VAL A 142 -11.62 -3.96 -1.21
C VAL A 142 -10.89 -3.44 -2.45
N GLN A 143 -11.42 -2.39 -3.09
CA GLN A 143 -10.79 -1.73 -4.24
C GLN A 143 -9.44 -1.12 -3.84
N ARG A 144 -9.41 -0.37 -2.74
CA ARG A 144 -8.19 0.28 -2.23
C ARG A 144 -7.09 -0.73 -1.96
N TYR A 145 -7.45 -1.86 -1.34
CA TYR A 145 -6.45 -2.82 -0.87
C TYR A 145 -6.10 -3.94 -1.85
N ALA A 146 -6.86 -4.12 -2.93
CA ALA A 146 -6.64 -5.15 -3.94
C ALA A 146 -5.17 -5.24 -4.40
N PHE A 147 -4.63 -4.18 -5.03
CA PHE A 147 -3.22 -4.13 -5.45
C PHE A 147 -2.26 -3.69 -4.34
N PHE A 148 -2.77 -3.03 -3.30
CA PHE A 148 -1.93 -2.55 -2.21
C PHE A 148 -1.28 -3.72 -1.45
N ILE A 149 -2.01 -4.81 -1.25
CA ILE A 149 -1.50 -6.01 -0.57
C ILE A 149 -0.30 -6.58 -1.33
N SER A 150 -0.40 -6.78 -2.65
CA SER A 150 0.71 -7.32 -3.44
C SER A 150 1.92 -6.38 -3.47
N ALA A 151 1.71 -5.07 -3.53
CA ALA A 151 2.78 -4.08 -3.45
C ALA A 151 3.53 -4.13 -2.10
N LYS A 152 2.82 -4.35 -0.99
CA LYS A 152 3.44 -4.50 0.33
C LYS A 152 4.15 -5.83 0.52
N LEU A 153 3.62 -6.90 -0.07
CA LEU A 153 4.32 -8.19 -0.08
C LEU A 153 5.60 -8.16 -0.90
N LEU A 154 5.60 -7.46 -2.04
CA LEU A 154 6.82 -7.32 -2.84
C LEU A 154 7.97 -6.71 -2.02
N ARG A 155 7.68 -5.66 -1.24
CA ARG A 155 8.65 -5.04 -0.32
C ARG A 155 9.00 -5.92 0.87
N ALA A 156 8.03 -6.67 1.41
CA ALA A 156 8.27 -7.53 2.56
C ALA A 156 9.16 -8.75 2.22
N LEU A 157 9.02 -9.27 1.01
CA LEU A 157 9.77 -10.45 0.52
C LEU A 157 11.14 -10.08 -0.06
N ASP A 158 11.55 -8.81 0.01
CA ASP A 158 12.85 -8.33 -0.48
C ASP A 158 13.94 -8.56 0.58
N THR A 159 14.23 -9.82 0.92
CA THR A 159 15.18 -10.19 1.97
C THR A 159 15.97 -11.46 1.65
N GLU A 160 17.25 -11.50 2.04
CA GLU A 160 18.13 -12.66 1.82
C GLU A 160 17.95 -13.77 2.89
N SER A 161 17.41 -13.43 4.06
CA SER A 161 17.22 -14.37 5.19
C SER A 161 16.11 -13.92 6.14
N ILE A 162 14.97 -14.60 6.08
CA ILE A 162 13.79 -14.32 6.92
C ILE A 162 14.07 -14.64 8.40
N ASP A 163 14.82 -15.70 8.70
CA ASP A 163 15.09 -16.19 10.07
C ASP A 163 15.95 -15.24 10.91
N GLU A 164 16.68 -14.33 10.26
CA GLU A 164 17.54 -13.34 10.92
C GLU A 164 16.92 -11.93 10.94
N THR A 165 15.68 -11.76 10.44
CA THR A 165 15.04 -10.43 10.35
C THR A 165 14.74 -9.85 11.74
N PRO A 166 15.30 -8.66 12.07
CA PRO A 166 14.94 -7.93 13.29
C PRO A 166 13.45 -7.55 13.32
N VAL A 167 12.87 -7.34 14.51
CA VAL A 167 11.46 -6.94 14.65
C VAL A 167 11.16 -5.63 13.93
N ASP A 168 12.08 -4.68 14.03
CA ASP A 168 11.98 -3.34 13.47
C ASP A 168 12.48 -3.26 12.02
N SER A 169 12.65 -4.41 11.37
CA SER A 169 13.04 -4.48 9.96
C SER A 169 11.92 -4.01 9.03
N ASP A 170 12.31 -3.59 7.83
CA ASP A 170 11.36 -3.13 6.81
C ASP A 170 10.43 -4.24 6.32
N GLU A 171 10.93 -5.48 6.32
CA GLU A 171 10.18 -6.66 5.96
C GLU A 171 9.01 -6.88 6.91
N ASN A 172 9.29 -6.90 8.22
CA ASN A 172 8.27 -7.05 9.25
C ASN A 172 7.26 -5.89 9.23
N GLY A 173 7.74 -4.65 9.02
CA GLY A 173 6.86 -3.49 8.89
C GLY A 173 5.96 -3.55 7.64
N SER A 174 6.50 -4.00 6.51
CA SER A 174 5.74 -4.16 5.26
C SER A 174 4.74 -5.32 5.34
N ALA A 175 5.14 -6.45 5.93
CA ALA A 175 4.27 -7.58 6.21
C ALA A 175 3.13 -7.20 7.16
N LYS A 176 3.40 -6.42 8.22
CA LYS A 176 2.36 -5.90 9.12
C LYS A 176 1.31 -5.09 8.39
N VAL A 177 1.74 -4.19 7.50
CA VAL A 177 0.82 -3.36 6.73
C VAL A 177 -0.01 -4.21 5.76
N ALA A 178 0.58 -5.23 5.14
CA ALA A 178 -0.15 -6.20 4.33
C ALA A 178 -1.21 -6.95 5.16
N LEU A 179 -0.87 -7.46 6.35
CA LEU A 179 -1.77 -8.17 7.25
C LEU A 179 -2.96 -7.30 7.73
N ILE A 180 -2.70 -6.03 8.05
CA ILE A 180 -3.75 -5.06 8.40
C ILE A 180 -4.70 -4.85 7.21
N SER A 181 -4.14 -4.69 6.01
CA SER A 181 -4.90 -4.49 4.78
C SER A 181 -5.76 -5.71 4.45
N ILE A 182 -5.20 -6.93 4.60
CA ILE A 182 -5.94 -8.18 4.44
C ILE A 182 -7.08 -8.28 5.45
N SER A 183 -6.84 -7.95 6.72
CA SER A 183 -7.88 -8.01 7.77
C SER A 183 -9.04 -7.06 7.49
N ARG A 184 -8.75 -5.86 6.99
CA ARG A 184 -9.76 -4.88 6.54
C ARG A 184 -10.53 -5.40 5.32
N SER A 185 -9.83 -5.96 4.33
CA SER A 185 -10.47 -6.57 3.16
C SER A 185 -11.36 -7.76 3.51
N ILE A 186 -10.96 -8.63 4.46
CA ILE A 186 -11.81 -9.73 4.94
C ILE A 186 -13.10 -9.19 5.56
N THR A 187 -12.99 -8.14 6.36
CA THR A 187 -14.17 -7.50 6.98
C THR A 187 -15.10 -6.92 5.91
N ALA A 188 -14.54 -6.21 4.93
CA ALA A 188 -15.29 -5.64 3.82
C ALA A 188 -15.97 -6.70 2.94
N TRP A 189 -15.26 -7.77 2.57
CA TRP A 189 -15.85 -8.89 1.86
C TRP A 189 -16.95 -9.60 2.67
N SER A 190 -16.83 -9.64 3.99
CA SER A 190 -17.90 -10.19 4.86
C SER A 190 -19.14 -9.29 4.85
N VAL A 191 -18.98 -7.97 4.76
CA VAL A 191 -20.09 -7.03 4.57
C VAL A 191 -20.73 -7.24 3.19
N ILE A 192 -19.94 -7.28 2.11
CA ILE A 192 -20.43 -7.55 0.75
C ILE A 192 -21.22 -8.86 0.72
N ARG A 193 -20.66 -9.93 1.28
CA ARG A 193 -21.31 -11.23 1.43
C ARG A 193 -22.69 -11.15 2.08
N SER A 194 -22.80 -10.38 3.16
CA SER A 194 -24.05 -10.27 3.93
C SER A 194 -25.18 -9.59 3.15
N ILE A 195 -24.84 -8.86 2.09
CA ILE A 195 -25.76 -8.09 1.25
C ILE A 195 -26.17 -8.88 0.00
N PHE A 196 -25.29 -9.73 -0.53
CA PHE A 196 -25.51 -10.48 -1.77
C PHE A 196 -26.21 -11.84 -1.56
N LYS A 197 -26.89 -12.34 -2.61
CA LYS A 197 -27.49 -13.69 -2.63
C LYS A 197 -26.44 -14.76 -2.97
N PHE A 198 -26.64 -15.97 -2.46
CA PHE A 198 -25.68 -17.08 -2.54
C PHE A 198 -25.22 -17.44 -3.97
N ASP A 199 -26.08 -17.29 -4.98
CA ASP A 199 -25.81 -17.61 -6.39
C ASP A 199 -25.04 -16.51 -7.15
N GLN A 200 -25.00 -15.29 -6.61
CA GLN A 200 -24.25 -14.15 -7.15
C GLN A 200 -22.98 -13.86 -6.32
N ASP A 201 -22.70 -14.70 -5.32
CA ASP A 201 -21.75 -14.39 -4.26
C ASP A 201 -20.37 -15.02 -4.50
N CYS A 202 -19.48 -14.27 -5.15
CA CYS A 202 -18.07 -14.64 -5.26
C CYS A 202 -17.24 -14.31 -4.00
N SER A 203 -17.83 -13.72 -2.95
CA SER A 203 -17.09 -13.32 -1.74
C SER A 203 -16.46 -14.51 -1.02
N VAL A 204 -17.05 -15.73 -1.09
CA VAL A 204 -16.44 -16.94 -0.50
C VAL A 204 -15.02 -17.13 -1.03
N LYS A 205 -14.86 -16.98 -2.35
CA LYS A 205 -13.60 -17.19 -3.06
C LYS A 205 -12.57 -16.17 -2.57
N PHE A 206 -12.94 -14.89 -2.54
CA PHE A 206 -12.06 -13.81 -2.10
C PHE A 206 -11.68 -13.92 -0.62
N LEU A 207 -12.64 -14.26 0.25
CA LEU A 207 -12.39 -14.56 1.66
C LEU A 207 -11.41 -15.73 1.81
N GLY A 208 -11.59 -16.81 1.03
CA GLY A 208 -10.67 -17.95 1.02
C GLY A 208 -9.25 -17.58 0.60
N GLN A 209 -9.10 -16.78 -0.46
CA GLN A 209 -7.80 -16.27 -0.91
C GLN A 209 -7.13 -15.41 0.16
N LEU A 210 -7.86 -14.46 0.75
CA LEU A 210 -7.33 -13.55 1.78
C LEU A 210 -6.94 -14.28 3.07
N ILE A 211 -7.76 -15.24 3.53
CA ILE A 211 -7.43 -16.07 4.70
C ILE A 211 -6.18 -16.92 4.43
N SER A 212 -6.05 -17.47 3.22
CA SER A 212 -4.87 -18.24 2.80
C SER A 212 -3.61 -17.36 2.75
N LEU A 213 -3.72 -16.16 2.17
CA LEU A 213 -2.63 -15.17 2.13
C LEU A 213 -2.19 -14.80 3.54
N ARG A 214 -3.15 -14.42 4.40
CA ARG A 214 -2.89 -14.08 5.80
C ARG A 214 -2.09 -15.16 6.51
N ARG A 215 -2.55 -16.42 6.44
CA ARG A 215 -1.90 -17.54 7.10
C ARG A 215 -0.45 -17.73 6.63
N GLN A 216 -0.20 -17.63 5.32
CA GLN A 216 1.15 -17.78 4.77
C GLN A 216 2.05 -16.62 5.18
N ILE A 217 1.55 -15.38 5.18
CA ILE A 217 2.32 -14.21 5.63
C ILE A 217 2.65 -14.32 7.12
N GLU A 218 1.71 -14.76 7.96
CA GLU A 218 1.95 -15.00 9.39
C GLU A 218 2.96 -16.14 9.63
N GLN A 219 3.08 -17.10 8.71
CA GLN A 219 4.10 -18.16 8.78
C GLN A 219 5.49 -17.66 8.39
N ILE A 220 5.57 -16.84 7.34
CA ILE A 220 6.84 -16.28 6.85
C ILE A 220 7.34 -15.18 7.78
N PHE A 221 6.46 -14.29 8.23
CA PHE A 221 6.79 -13.16 9.11
C PHE A 221 6.07 -13.29 10.46
N PRO A 222 6.45 -14.26 11.31
CA PRO A 222 5.77 -14.51 12.59
C PRO A 222 5.83 -13.30 13.53
N ARG A 223 6.81 -12.42 13.34
CA ARG A 223 7.04 -11.22 14.15
C ARG A 223 6.51 -9.94 13.52
N ALA A 224 5.85 -10.01 12.36
CA ALA A 224 5.32 -8.84 11.67
C ALA A 224 4.45 -7.98 12.59
N MET A 225 3.56 -8.59 13.36
CA MET A 225 2.65 -7.84 14.23
C MET A 225 3.36 -7.16 15.42
N GLU A 226 4.57 -7.60 15.80
CA GLU A 226 5.42 -6.97 16.82
C GLU A 226 6.04 -5.65 16.33
N PHE A 227 6.19 -5.45 15.00
CA PHE A 227 6.72 -4.21 14.43
C PHE A 227 5.89 -3.00 14.88
N ILE A 228 6.52 -1.93 15.34
CA ILE A 228 5.82 -0.72 15.80
C ILE A 228 5.81 0.33 14.70
N ARG A 229 4.62 0.61 14.12
CA ARG A 229 4.48 1.62 13.07
C ARG A 229 4.57 3.03 13.67
N PRO A 230 5.53 3.88 13.21
CA PRO A 230 5.65 5.25 13.69
C PRO A 230 4.34 6.02 13.52
N GLY A 231 3.88 6.67 14.59
CA GLY A 231 2.61 7.38 14.63
C GLY A 231 1.40 6.47 14.84
N PHE A 232 1.22 5.46 13.98
CA PHE A 232 0.00 4.64 14.00
C PHE A 232 -0.12 3.71 15.21
N ASP A 233 1.00 3.19 15.73
CA ASP A 233 1.01 2.27 16.87
C ASP A 233 1.65 2.89 18.14
N THR A 234 2.08 4.16 18.06
CA THR A 234 2.85 4.84 19.11
C THR A 234 2.14 6.05 19.74
N GLU A 235 1.05 6.53 19.15
CA GLU A 235 0.31 7.72 19.56
C GLU A 235 -1.10 7.36 20.04
#